data_AF-A0A0W0ZDW7-F1
#
_entry.id   AF-A0A0W0ZDW7-F1
#
_cell.length_a   1.000
_cell.length_b   1.000
_cell.length_c   1.000
_cell.angle_alpha   90.00
_cell.angle_beta   90.00
_cell.angle_gamma   90.00
#
_symmetry.space_group_name_H-M   'P 1'
#
loop_
_entity.id
_entity.type
_entity.pdbx_description
1 polymer ?
#
loop_
_entity_poly.entity_id
_entity_poly.type
_entity_poly.pdbx_seq_one_letter_code
_entity_poly.pdbx_strand_id
1 'polypeptide(L)' 'MSGLLNLIAVIVVFGLVLWLIDTFIPMPPSIKSLLNVLVLIVLVIYILQFFGLIKTILPMVKIFK' A
#
# COMPACT_ATOMS: atom_id res chain seq x y z
N MET A 1 -15.73 10.35 -10.01
CA MET A 1 -16.19 9.16 -9.25
C MET A 1 -15.22 7.97 -9.34
N SER A 2 -14.37 7.86 -10.38
CA SER A 2 -13.38 6.78 -10.52
C SER A 2 -12.13 6.92 -9.62
N GLY A 3 -11.76 8.12 -9.17
CA GLY A 3 -10.54 8.34 -8.38
C GLY A 3 -10.54 7.70 -6.98
N LEU A 4 -11.65 7.78 -6.24
CA LEU A 4 -11.78 7.16 -4.92
C LEU A 4 -11.82 5.64 -5.00
N LEU A 5 -12.51 5.09 -6.01
CA LEU A 5 -12.51 3.64 -6.29
C LEU A 5 -11.10 3.13 -6.59
N ASN A 6 -10.31 3.91 -7.33
CA ASN A 6 -8.93 3.58 -7.64
C ASN A 6 -8.05 3.59 -6.37
N LEU A 7 -8.19 4.60 -5.51
CA LEU A 7 -7.49 4.65 -4.22
C LEU A 7 -7.81 3.42 -3.36
N ILE A 8 -9.10 3.12 -3.19
CA ILE A 8 -9.55 1.97 -2.39
C ILE A 8 -8.99 0.68 -2.98
N ALA A 9 -9.05 0.51 -4.30
CA ALA A 9 -8.52 -0.65 -4.97
C ALA A 9 -7.02 -0.83 -4.74
N VAL A 10 -6.24 0.25 -4.81
CA VAL A 10 -4.79 0.21 -4.53
C VAL A 10 -4.53 -0.18 -3.08
N ILE A 11 -5.26 0.39 -2.12
CA ILE A 11 -5.13 0.02 -0.70
C ILE A 11 -5.45 -1.47 -0.50
N VAL A 12 -6.51 -1.98 -1.12
CA VAL A 12 -6.88 -3.40 -1.06
C VAL A 12 -5.79 -4.27 -1.68
N VAL A 13 -5.23 -3.89 -2.83
CA VAL A 13 -4.12 -4.64 -3.46
C VAL A 13 -2.90 -4.70 -2.55
N PHE A 14 -2.49 -3.58 -1.95
CA PHE A 14 -1.38 -3.58 -1.00
C PHE A 14 -1.66 -4.46 0.22
N GLY A 15 -2.88 -4.42 0.77
CA GLY A 15 -3.30 -5.27 1.88
C GLY A 15 -3.28 -6.76 1.53
N LEU A 16 -3.78 -7.12 0.34
CA LEU A 16 -3.76 -8.50 -0.16
C LEU A 16 -2.33 -8.99 -0.38
N VAL A 17 -1.45 -8.17 -0.96
CA VAL A 17 -0.03 -8.52 -1.13
C VAL A 17 0.63 -8.78 0.20
N LEU A 18 0.40 -7.92 1.21
CA LEU A 18 0.90 -8.12 2.56
C LEU A 18 0.42 -9.44 3.15
N TRP A 19 -0.88 -9.71 3.05
CA TRP A 19 -1.48 -10.93 3.57
C TRP A 19 -0.92 -12.19 2.91
N LEU A 20 -0.70 -12.16 1.58
CA LEU A 20 -0.06 -13.24 0.86
C LEU A 20 1.37 -13.45 1.35
N ILE A 21 2.15 -12.39 1.50
CA ILE A 21 3.53 -12.49 2.02
C ILE A 21 3.52 -13.12 3.41
N ASP A 22 2.67 -12.66 4.31
CA ASP A 22 2.56 -13.18 5.69
C ASP A 22 2.06 -14.64 5.76
N THR A 23 1.24 -15.06 4.81
CA THR A 23 0.63 -16.41 4.77
C THR A 23 1.53 -17.44 4.12
N PHE A 24 2.20 -17.08 3.03
CA PHE A 24 2.99 -18.00 2.22
C PHE A 24 4.47 -18.03 2.60
N ILE A 25 4.99 -16.97 3.24
CA ILE A 25 6.39 -16.89 3.64
C ILE A 25 6.48 -16.92 5.19
N PRO A 26 6.80 -18.07 5.80
CA PRO A 26 7.04 -18.13 7.24
C PRO A 26 8.29 -17.31 7.58
N MET A 27 8.08 -16.12 8.15
CA MET A 27 9.13 -15.16 8.50
C MET A 27 9.42 -15.16 10.00
N PRO A 28 10.68 -14.90 10.39
CA PRO A 28 11.02 -14.63 11.79
C PRO A 28 10.36 -13.32 12.27
N PRO A 29 10.06 -13.19 13.58
CA PRO A 29 9.28 -12.08 14.13
C PRO A 29 9.84 -10.68 13.80
N SER A 30 11.17 -10.55 13.81
CA SER A 30 11.85 -9.29 13.51
C SER A 30 11.66 -8.82 12.07
N ILE A 31 11.66 -9.75 11.10
CA ILE A 31 11.47 -9.43 9.67
C ILE A 31 10.02 -9.04 9.43
N LYS A 32 9.07 -9.74 10.04
CA LYS A 32 7.64 -9.44 9.94
C LYS A 32 7.30 -8.03 10.43
N SER A 33 7.85 -7.64 11.58
CA SER A 33 7.67 -6.28 12.12
C SER A 33 8.20 -5.22 11.15
N LEU A 34 9.39 -5.44 10.58
CA LEU A 34 10.00 -4.53 9.63
C LEU A 34 9.15 -4.38 8.36
N LEU A 35 8.66 -5.49 7.80
CA LEU A 35 7.78 -5.48 6.63
C LEU A 35 6.49 -4.69 6.90
N ASN A 36 5.82 -4.95 8.02
CA ASN A 36 4.58 -4.26 8.38
C ASN A 36 4.78 -2.76 8.55
N VAL A 37 5.86 -2.34 9.22
CA VAL A 37 6.21 -0.92 9.35
C VAL A 37 6.48 -0.29 7.98
N LEU A 38 7.22 -1.00 7.12
CA LEU A 38 7.58 -0.51 5.79
C LEU A 38 6.34 -0.33 4.91
N VAL A 39 5.41 -1.29 4.95
CA VAL A 39 4.14 -1.20 4.20
C VAL A 39 3.24 -0.11 4.77
N LEU A 40 3.19 0.06 6.10
CA LEU A 40 2.47 1.16 6.72
C LEU A 40 2.97 2.52 6.23
N ILE A 41 4.30 2.72 6.17
CA ILE A 41 4.92 3.95 5.67
C ILE A 41 4.52 4.19 4.20
N VAL A 42 4.63 3.16 3.35
CA VAL A 42 4.22 3.24 1.94
C VAL A 42 2.76 3.62 1.81
N LEU A 43 1.88 3.04 2.64
CA LEU A 43 0.44 3.32 2.61
C LEU A 43 0.13 4.77 3.04
N VAL A 44 0.78 5.26 4.10
CA VAL A 44 0.63 6.65 4.56
C VAL A 44 1.08 7.63 3.48
N ILE A 45 2.26 7.41 2.87
CA ILE A 45 2.74 8.23 1.76
C ILE A 45 1.74 8.21 0.61
N TYR A 46 1.22 7.04 0.25
CA TYR A 46 0.27 6.88 -0.86
C TYR A 46 -1.03 7.66 -0.63
N ILE A 47 -1.52 7.69 0.60
CA ILE A 47 -2.71 8.46 0.97
C ILE A 47 -2.42 9.96 0.90
N LEU A 48 -1.30 10.42 1.48
CA LEU A 48 -0.92 11.84 1.48
C LEU A 48 -0.75 12.39 0.06
N GLN A 49 -0.14 11.63 -0.85
CA GLN A 49 0.02 12.05 -2.24
C GLN A 49 -1.31 12.06 -3.01
N PHE A 50 -2.25 11.18 -2.66
CA PHE A 50 -3.58 11.17 -3.27
C PHE A 50 -4.37 12.43 -2.92
N PHE A 51 -4.26 12.91 -1.69
CA PHE A 51 -4.84 14.18 -1.26
C PHE A 51 -4.06 15.41 -1.75
N GLY A 52 -2.94 15.22 -2.46
CA GLY A 52 -2.11 16.31 -2.97
C GLY A 52 -1.32 17.05 -1.89
N LEU A 53 -1.19 16.49 -0.68
CA LEU A 53 -0.45 17.10 0.43
C LEU A 53 1.07 17.03 0.23
N ILE A 54 1.53 16.10 -0.59
CA ILE A 54 2.93 15.89 -0.93
C ILE A 54 3.09 15.67 -2.44
N LYS A 55 4.30 15.93 -2.96
CA LYS A 55 4.63 15.56 -4.35
C LYS A 55 4.52 14.05 -4.54
N THR A 56 4.14 13.63 -5.74
CA THR A 56 4.08 12.22 -6.12
C THR A 56 5.46 11.60 -6.06
N ILE A 57 5.73 10.87 -4.98
CA ILE A 57 6.96 10.09 -4.80
C ILE A 57 6.74 8.64 -5.25
N LEU A 58 5.52 8.11 -5.07
CA LEU A 58 5.15 6.78 -5.53
C LEU A 58 4.32 6.87 -6.81
N PRO A 59 4.56 5.99 -7.80
CA PRO A 59 3.78 5.98 -9.03
C PRO A 59 2.29 5.79 -8.70
N MET A 60 1.45 6.67 -9.25
CA MET A 60 0.00 6.54 -9.12
C MET A 60 -0.46 5.40 -10.02
N VAL A 61 -0.62 4.21 -9.44
CA VAL A 61 -1.17 3.05 -10.13
C VAL A 61 -2.64 3.32 -10.39
N LYS A 62 -3.04 3.34 -11.67
CA LYS A 62 -4.45 3.43 -12.04
C LYS A 62 -4.98 2.05 -12.37
N ILE A 63 -5.72 1.46 -11.43
CA ILE A 63 -6.35 0.14 -11.63
C ILE A 63 -7.60 0.25 -12.51
N PHE A 64 -8.38 1.31 -12.32
CA PHE A 64 -9.58 1.60 -13.10
C PHE A 64 -9.36 2.84 -13.97
N LYS A 65 -9.72 2.75 -15.26
CA LYS A 65 -9.64 3.84 -16.24
C LYS A 65 -10.86 4.74 -16.16
#